data_AF-A0A8X7NGR7-F1
#
_entry.id   AF-A0A8X7NGR7-F1
#
_cell.length_a   1.000
_cell.length_b   1.000
_cell.length_c   1.000
_cell.angle_alpha   90.00
_cell.angle_beta   90.00
_cell.angle_gamma   90.00
#
_symmetry.space_group_name_H-M   'P 1'
#
loop_
_entity.id
_entity.type
_entity.pdbx_description
1 polymer ?
#
loop_
_entity_poly.entity_id
_entity_poly.type
_entity_poly.pdbx_seq_one_letter_code
_entity_poly.pdbx_strand_id
1 'polypeptide(L)'
;MARQNFVGLVVSQGRMNKTVKVRVQGKVYDRRIDKEVIRRKDFLVHDEGNISKEGDVVRIEAIPKISKRKAFAIAEIKINKGQQFAQYEDLAKQRIKQEDELEAKKFIENKEKFKSIVTQLEDLKRLDQLSYQITSGDEETEANYQNLINEVNSIKAKYNIKSWPSTDPIIDLELNEPVYTSEIEKRVYHMNDILDKVMNDSKYSELKVKILSDKFQNRPIDEIQRSVQKNVLRKYFMHEKNELPFAI
;
A
#
# COMPACT_ATOMS: atom_id res chain seq x y z
N MET A 1 -36.30 15.54 -39.86
CA MET A 1 -35.12 15.38 -40.73
C MET A 1 -34.02 14.69 -39.93
N ALA A 2 -33.35 13.69 -40.49
CA ALA A 2 -32.24 13.01 -39.82
C ALA A 2 -31.00 13.94 -39.76
N ARG A 3 -30.38 14.07 -38.58
CA ARG A 3 -29.13 14.84 -38.40
C ARG A 3 -27.93 13.97 -38.75
N GLN A 4 -26.91 14.55 -39.41
CA GLN A 4 -25.65 13.86 -39.65
C GLN A 4 -24.91 13.67 -38.32
N ASN A 5 -24.57 12.42 -38.00
CA ASN A 5 -23.91 12.07 -36.74
C ASN A 5 -22.54 11.46 -37.01
N PHE A 6 -21.59 11.75 -36.12
CA PHE A 6 -20.29 11.09 -36.10
C PHE A 6 -19.93 10.65 -34.69
N VAL A 7 -19.11 9.62 -34.58
CA VAL A 7 -18.47 9.23 -33.32
C VAL A 7 -17.01 9.62 -33.42
N GLY A 8 -16.49 10.32 -32.42
CA GLY A 8 -15.12 10.79 -32.39
C GLY A 8 -14.55 10.86 -31.00
N LEU A 9 -13.24 11.08 -30.93
CA LEU A 9 -12.50 11.24 -29.69
C LEU A 9 -12.18 12.70 -29.46
N VAL A 10 -12.36 13.18 -28.23
CA VAL A 10 -12.00 14.54 -27.82
C VAL A 10 -10.48 14.65 -27.72
N VAL A 11 -9.87 15.44 -28.60
CA VAL A 11 -8.41 15.62 -28.65
C VAL A 11 -7.93 16.78 -27.80
N SER A 12 -8.69 17.87 -27.81
CA SER A 12 -8.32 19.05 -27.01
C SER A 12 -9.54 19.70 -26.39
N GLN A 13 -9.46 19.96 -25.10
CA GLN A 13 -10.44 20.69 -24.31
C GLN A 13 -9.75 21.79 -23.48
N GLY A 14 -10.50 22.75 -22.95
CA GLY A 14 -9.96 23.83 -22.11
C GLY A 14 -9.21 24.95 -22.84
N ARG A 15 -8.83 24.75 -24.11
CA ARG A 15 -8.16 25.78 -24.94
C ARG A 15 -9.11 26.85 -25.50
N MET A 16 -10.38 26.53 -25.64
CA MET A 16 -11.43 27.43 -26.16
C MET A 16 -12.69 27.31 -25.30
N ASN A 17 -13.38 28.41 -25.04
CA ASN A 17 -14.61 28.38 -24.27
C ASN A 17 -15.76 27.74 -25.07
N LYS A 18 -16.55 26.88 -24.42
CA LYS A 18 -17.71 26.18 -24.98
C LYS A 18 -17.43 25.46 -26.30
N THR A 19 -16.19 25.04 -26.49
CA THR A 19 -15.72 24.49 -27.77
C THR A 19 -14.66 23.44 -27.53
N VAL A 20 -14.87 22.29 -28.16
CA VAL A 20 -13.99 21.12 -28.04
C VAL A 20 -13.53 20.71 -29.44
N LYS A 21 -12.27 20.25 -29.56
CA LYS A 21 -11.78 19.66 -30.81
C LYS A 21 -12.00 18.16 -30.77
N VAL A 22 -12.84 17.65 -31.66
CA VAL A 22 -13.17 16.23 -31.76
C VAL A 22 -12.58 15.66 -33.04
N ARG A 23 -11.81 14.58 -32.91
CA ARG A 23 -11.27 13.82 -34.04
C ARG A 23 -12.23 12.71 -34.41
N VAL A 24 -12.77 12.81 -35.61
CA VAL A 24 -13.58 11.77 -36.24
C VAL A 24 -12.69 10.96 -37.17
N GLN A 25 -12.87 9.66 -37.14
CA GLN A 25 -12.23 8.72 -38.07
C GLN A 25 -13.30 8.14 -38.98
N GLY A 26 -13.05 8.18 -40.29
CA GLY A 26 -13.90 7.55 -41.30
C GLY A 26 -13.07 6.62 -42.16
N LYS A 27 -13.63 5.48 -42.54
CA LYS A 27 -12.99 4.59 -43.51
C LYS A 27 -13.30 5.07 -44.92
N VAL A 28 -12.27 5.14 -45.76
CA VAL A 28 -12.36 5.57 -47.16
C VAL A 28 -11.55 4.59 -47.99
N TYR A 29 -12.11 4.14 -49.12
CA TYR A 29 -11.39 3.31 -50.07
C TYR A 29 -10.43 4.16 -50.90
N ASP A 30 -9.12 3.89 -50.79
CA ASP A 30 -8.13 4.53 -51.66
C ASP A 30 -7.93 3.68 -52.93
N ARG A 31 -8.40 4.19 -54.07
CA ARG A 31 -8.33 3.51 -55.37
C ARG A 31 -6.90 3.31 -55.87
N ARG A 32 -5.93 4.13 -55.41
CA ARG A 32 -4.53 3.99 -55.85
C ARG A 32 -3.83 2.82 -55.17
N ILE A 33 -4.16 2.59 -53.90
CA ILE A 33 -3.56 1.54 -53.06
C ILE A 33 -4.44 0.28 -53.09
N ASP A 34 -5.68 0.41 -53.57
CA ASP A 34 -6.70 -0.65 -53.61
C ASP A 34 -6.98 -1.22 -52.21
N LYS A 35 -7.05 -0.32 -51.22
CA LYS A 35 -7.22 -0.69 -49.81
C LYS A 35 -8.10 0.32 -49.07
N GLU A 36 -8.87 -0.17 -48.11
CA GLU A 36 -9.63 0.68 -47.20
C GLU A 36 -8.68 1.32 -46.16
N VAL A 37 -8.61 2.65 -46.16
CA VAL A 37 -7.74 3.43 -45.27
C VAL A 37 -8.58 4.28 -44.31
N ILE A 38 -8.07 4.48 -43.09
CA ILE A 38 -8.72 5.33 -42.09
C ILE A 38 -8.28 6.77 -42.31
N ARG A 39 -9.22 7.63 -42.71
CA ARG A 39 -9.01 9.08 -42.82
C ARG A 39 -9.56 9.77 -41.57
N ARG A 40 -8.70 10.54 -40.91
CA ARG A 40 -9.08 11.36 -39.74
C ARG A 40 -9.40 12.79 -40.16
N LYS A 41 -10.39 13.39 -39.50
CA LYS A 41 -10.72 14.81 -39.61
C LYS A 41 -11.06 15.37 -38.23
N ASP A 42 -10.47 16.51 -37.91
CA ASP A 42 -10.70 17.19 -36.64
C ASP A 42 -11.78 18.27 -36.85
N PHE A 43 -12.82 18.25 -36.02
CA PHE A 43 -13.92 19.20 -36.03
C PHE A 43 -13.89 20.08 -34.80
N LEU A 44 -14.30 21.34 -34.94
CA LEU A 44 -14.61 22.21 -33.82
C LEU A 44 -16.08 22.02 -33.47
N VAL A 45 -16.31 21.50 -32.27
CA VAL A 45 -17.62 21.05 -31.80
C VAL A 45 -18.04 21.93 -30.63
N HIS A 46 -19.31 22.30 -30.63
CA HIS A 46 -19.92 23.07 -29.55
C HIS A 46 -20.22 22.17 -28.35
N ASP A 47 -19.80 22.61 -27.17
CA ASP A 47 -20.08 21.97 -25.88
C ASP A 47 -20.51 23.07 -24.91
N GLU A 48 -21.80 23.15 -24.60
CA GLU A 48 -22.33 24.26 -23.79
C GLU A 48 -21.92 24.18 -22.33
N GLY A 49 -21.91 22.96 -21.79
CA GLY A 49 -21.59 22.70 -20.38
C GLY A 49 -20.10 22.51 -20.13
N ASN A 50 -19.25 22.55 -21.16
CA ASN A 50 -17.83 22.18 -21.08
C ASN A 50 -17.63 20.82 -20.37
N ILE A 51 -18.56 19.88 -20.60
CA ILE A 51 -18.66 18.63 -19.85
C ILE A 51 -17.57 17.65 -20.30
N SER A 52 -17.27 17.66 -21.59
CA SER A 52 -16.33 16.69 -22.15
C SER A 52 -14.90 17.05 -21.76
N LYS A 53 -14.05 16.04 -21.52
CA LYS A 53 -12.61 16.21 -21.30
C LYS A 53 -11.78 15.52 -22.38
N GLU A 54 -10.49 15.81 -22.41
CA GLU A 54 -9.54 15.18 -23.33
C GLU A 54 -9.53 13.65 -23.11
N GLY A 55 -9.71 12.88 -24.18
CA GLY A 55 -9.79 11.42 -24.15
C GLY A 55 -11.20 10.82 -24.12
N ASP A 56 -12.25 11.63 -23.98
CA ASP A 56 -13.63 11.15 -24.05
C ASP A 56 -14.03 10.75 -25.48
N VAL A 57 -14.86 9.72 -25.60
CA VAL A 57 -15.49 9.33 -26.87
C VAL A 57 -16.89 9.90 -26.90
N VAL A 58 -17.16 10.73 -27.90
CA VAL A 58 -18.40 11.51 -28.02
C VAL A 58 -19.10 11.22 -29.34
N ARG A 59 -20.43 11.24 -29.29
CA ARG A 59 -21.28 11.34 -30.48
C ARG A 59 -21.55 12.82 -30.74
N ILE A 60 -21.18 13.28 -31.92
CA ILE A 60 -21.43 14.65 -32.37
C ILE A 60 -22.53 14.65 -33.42
N GLU A 61 -23.37 15.68 -33.39
CA GLU A 61 -24.46 15.86 -34.33
C GLU A 61 -24.34 17.19 -35.07
N ALA A 62 -24.79 17.21 -36.32
CA ALA A 62 -24.84 18.41 -37.13
C ALA A 62 -25.91 19.39 -36.60
N ILE A 63 -25.52 20.66 -36.52
CA ILE A 63 -26.36 21.77 -36.06
C ILE A 63 -26.25 22.95 -37.05
N PRO A 64 -27.15 23.95 -36.98
CA PRO A 64 -26.94 25.22 -37.66
C PRO A 64 -25.58 25.80 -37.28
N LYS A 65 -24.94 26.47 -38.22
CA LYS A 65 -23.59 27.00 -38.05
C LYS A 65 -23.57 28.08 -36.97
N ILE A 66 -23.04 27.75 -35.78
CA ILE A 66 -22.88 28.69 -34.65
C ILE A 66 -21.73 29.66 -34.89
N SER A 67 -20.68 29.22 -35.59
CA SER A 67 -19.49 30.03 -35.87
C SER A 67 -18.87 29.65 -37.21
N LYS A 68 -17.88 30.43 -37.70
CA LYS A 68 -17.23 30.25 -39.02
C LYS A 68 -16.83 28.79 -39.33
N ARG A 69 -16.43 28.02 -38.31
CA ARG A 69 -16.00 26.61 -38.42
C ARG A 69 -16.74 25.61 -37.53
N LYS A 70 -17.71 26.07 -36.71
CA LYS A 70 -18.47 25.21 -35.77
C LYS A 70 -19.84 24.92 -36.35
N ALA A 71 -20.04 23.69 -36.82
CA ALA A 71 -21.29 23.18 -37.38
C ALA A 71 -21.77 21.89 -36.71
N PHE A 72 -21.12 21.49 -35.61
CA PHE A 72 -21.44 20.28 -34.86
C PHE A 72 -21.56 20.61 -33.37
N ALA A 73 -22.43 19.91 -32.66
CA ALA A 73 -22.53 19.91 -31.20
C ALA A 73 -22.32 18.51 -30.63
N ILE A 74 -21.89 18.43 -29.38
CA ILE A 74 -21.83 17.16 -28.65
C ILE A 74 -23.25 16.76 -28.27
N ALA A 75 -23.69 15.61 -28.76
CA ALA A 75 -25.01 15.07 -28.45
C ALA A 75 -24.96 14.12 -27.24
N GLU A 76 -23.86 13.38 -27.09
CA GLU A 76 -23.74 12.33 -26.08
C GLU A 76 -22.27 11.96 -25.84
N ILE A 77 -21.91 11.70 -24.59
CA ILE A 77 -20.62 11.10 -24.23
C ILE A 77 -20.83 9.59 -24.15
N LYS A 78 -20.22 8.84 -25.07
CA LYS A 78 -20.33 7.38 -25.12
C LYS A 78 -19.41 6.68 -24.13
N ILE A 79 -18.19 7.20 -23.98
CA ILE A 79 -17.17 6.65 -23.08
C ILE A 79 -16.49 7.81 -22.38
N ASN A 80 -16.56 7.81 -21.05
CA ASN A 80 -16.01 8.84 -20.19
C ASN A 80 -14.66 8.39 -19.62
N LYS A 81 -13.56 8.69 -20.32
CA LYS A 81 -12.20 8.35 -19.87
C LYS A 81 -11.45 9.58 -19.38
N GLY A 82 -11.64 10.73 -20.04
CA GLY A 82 -10.97 11.98 -19.71
C GLY A 82 -11.37 12.51 -18.35
N GLN A 83 -12.64 12.40 -17.95
CA GLN A 83 -13.06 12.86 -16.62
C GLN A 83 -12.45 12.00 -15.51
N GLN A 84 -12.32 10.69 -15.73
CA GLN A 84 -11.70 9.77 -14.78
C GLN A 84 -10.23 10.13 -14.54
N PHE A 85 -9.48 10.45 -15.60
CA PHE A 85 -8.07 10.83 -15.45
C PHE A 85 -7.87 12.07 -14.58
N ALA A 86 -8.72 13.08 -14.74
CA ALA A 86 -8.64 14.27 -13.88
C ALA A 86 -8.95 13.95 -12.41
N GLN A 87 -9.96 13.12 -12.16
CA GLN A 87 -10.28 12.68 -10.78
C GLN A 87 -9.12 11.91 -10.16
N TYR A 88 -8.46 11.04 -10.93
CA TYR A 88 -7.31 10.28 -10.45
C TYR A 88 -6.10 11.15 -10.15
N GLU A 89 -5.85 12.20 -10.96
CA GLU A 89 -4.76 13.14 -10.70
C GLU A 89 -4.94 13.87 -9.36
N ASP A 90 -6.15 14.34 -9.07
CA ASP A 90 -6.48 15.03 -7.82
C ASP A 90 -6.34 14.09 -6.61
N LEU A 91 -6.88 12.87 -6.72
CA LEU A 91 -6.75 11.85 -5.67
C LEU A 91 -5.29 11.45 -5.41
N ALA A 92 -4.48 11.34 -6.48
CA ALA A 92 -3.06 11.01 -6.35
C ALA A 92 -2.30 12.10 -5.60
N LYS A 93 -2.52 13.39 -5.92
CA LYS A 93 -1.90 14.51 -5.21
C LYS A 93 -2.25 14.52 -3.73
N GLN A 94 -3.51 14.25 -3.39
CA GLN A 94 -3.96 14.18 -1.99
C GLN A 94 -3.29 13.03 -1.25
N ARG A 95 -3.22 11.85 -1.88
CA ARG A 95 -2.59 10.67 -1.29
C ARG A 95 -1.10 10.86 -1.05
N ILE A 96 -0.36 11.37 -2.04
CA ILE A 96 1.08 11.67 -1.92
C ILE A 96 1.31 12.62 -0.76
N LYS A 97 0.53 13.70 -0.67
CA LYS A 97 0.64 14.66 0.43
C LYS A 97 0.44 14.01 1.80
N GLN A 98 -0.55 13.14 1.95
CA GLN A 98 -0.80 12.42 3.21
C GLN A 98 0.35 11.47 3.55
N GLU A 99 0.89 10.78 2.55
CA GLU A 99 2.04 9.88 2.68
C GLU A 99 3.29 10.65 3.13
N ASP A 100 3.62 11.76 2.45
CA ASP A 100 4.74 12.64 2.81
C ASP A 100 4.61 13.16 4.27
N GLU A 101 3.40 13.54 4.69
CA GLU A 101 3.14 14.00 6.06
C GLU A 101 3.34 12.88 7.10
N LEU A 102 2.96 11.64 6.77
CA LEU A 102 3.16 10.47 7.64
C LEU A 102 4.65 10.10 7.73
N GLU A 103 5.36 10.10 6.61
CA GLU A 103 6.79 9.84 6.56
C GLU A 103 7.58 10.90 7.35
N ALA A 104 7.23 12.17 7.20
CA ALA A 104 7.85 13.25 7.96
C ALA A 104 7.64 13.08 9.47
N LYS A 105 6.44 12.69 9.91
CA LYS A 105 6.15 12.38 11.33
C LYS A 105 6.97 11.20 11.83
N LYS A 106 7.00 10.10 11.07
CA LYS A 106 7.80 8.91 11.41
C LYS A 106 9.29 9.25 11.50
N PHE A 107 9.79 10.08 10.59
CA PHE A 107 11.18 10.54 10.61
C PHE A 107 11.50 11.34 11.88
N ILE A 108 10.60 12.25 12.29
CA ILE A 108 10.76 13.02 13.52
C ILE A 108 10.79 12.08 14.74
N GLU A 109 9.84 11.15 14.82
CA GLU A 109 9.78 10.17 15.91
C GLU A 109 11.06 9.31 15.97
N ASN A 110 11.52 8.79 14.84
CA ASN A 110 12.75 8.02 14.75
C ASN A 110 13.97 8.85 15.17
N LYS A 111 14.01 10.13 14.79
CA LYS A 111 15.08 11.05 15.18
C LYS A 111 15.08 11.29 16.70
N GLU A 112 13.92 11.45 17.32
CA GLU A 112 13.78 11.61 18.76
C GLU A 112 14.21 10.34 19.51
N LYS A 113 13.73 9.16 19.07
CA LYS A 113 14.16 7.86 19.61
C LYS A 113 15.66 7.66 19.49
N PHE A 114 16.23 7.96 18.32
CA PHE A 114 17.67 7.87 18.10
C PHE A 114 18.43 8.81 19.04
N LYS A 115 17.96 10.06 19.20
CA LYS A 115 18.55 11.01 20.15
C LYS A 115 18.51 10.48 21.58
N SER A 116 17.40 9.90 22.03
CA SER A 116 17.32 9.31 23.37
C SER A 116 18.27 8.12 23.55
N ILE A 117 18.39 7.27 22.54
CA ILE A 117 19.33 6.12 22.55
C ILE A 117 20.78 6.62 22.65
N VAL A 118 21.15 7.64 21.88
CA VAL A 118 22.51 8.23 21.94
C VAL A 118 22.79 8.78 23.33
N THR A 119 21.85 9.53 23.94
CA THR A 119 22.03 10.02 25.32
C THR A 119 22.16 8.90 26.34
N GLN A 120 21.42 7.80 26.16
CA GLN A 120 21.52 6.62 27.02
C GLN A 120 22.88 5.94 26.88
N LEU A 121 23.40 5.80 25.64
CA LEU A 121 24.73 5.24 25.41
C LEU A 121 25.85 6.07 26.03
N GLU A 122 25.75 7.40 25.95
CA GLU A 122 26.69 8.31 26.60
C GLU A 122 26.67 8.16 28.13
N ASP A 123 25.47 8.08 28.73
CA ASP A 123 25.30 7.87 30.17
C ASP A 123 25.85 6.50 30.63
N LEU A 124 25.62 5.43 29.85
CA LEU A 124 26.15 4.09 30.14
C LEU A 124 27.68 4.04 30.03
N LYS A 125 28.25 4.69 29.01
CA LYS A 125 29.70 4.84 28.87
C LYS A 125 30.29 5.61 30.05
N ARG A 126 29.62 6.67 30.51
CA ARG A 126 30.03 7.45 31.68
C ARG A 126 29.95 6.60 32.96
N LEU A 127 28.88 5.84 33.15
CA LEU A 127 28.73 4.93 34.29
C LEU A 127 29.88 3.91 34.32
N ASP A 128 30.25 3.34 33.17
CA ASP A 128 31.39 2.41 33.07
C ASP A 128 32.72 3.05 33.48
N GLN A 129 32.98 4.28 33.01
CA GLN A 129 34.16 5.05 33.39
C GLN A 129 34.20 5.33 34.90
N LEU A 130 33.09 5.77 35.49
CA LEU A 130 32.97 6.03 36.93
C LEU A 130 33.17 4.75 37.74
N SER A 131 32.59 3.63 37.28
CA SER A 131 32.76 2.31 37.92
C SER A 131 34.22 1.87 37.90
N TYR A 132 34.92 2.09 36.77
CA TYR A 132 36.34 1.81 36.67
C TYR A 132 37.15 2.68 37.62
N GLN A 133 36.90 4.00 37.64
CA GLN A 133 37.56 4.96 38.54
C GLN A 133 37.40 4.58 40.02
N ILE A 134 36.19 4.20 40.44
CA ILE A 134 35.91 3.71 41.80
C ILE A 134 36.73 2.46 42.14
N THR A 135 36.95 1.58 41.15
CA THR A 135 37.68 0.32 41.33
C THR A 135 39.20 0.51 41.29
N SER A 136 39.68 1.43 40.45
CA SER A 136 41.11 1.70 40.22
C SER A 136 41.70 2.81 41.08
N GLY A 137 40.86 3.57 41.80
CA GLY A 137 41.24 4.77 42.53
C GLY A 137 42.03 4.50 43.81
N ASP A 138 43.35 4.54 43.69
CA ASP A 138 44.28 4.70 44.81
C ASP A 138 44.31 6.20 45.23
N GLU A 139 43.78 6.51 46.42
CA GLU A 139 43.91 7.78 47.17
C GLU A 139 43.25 9.06 46.60
N GLU A 140 41.92 9.17 46.66
CA GLU A 140 41.20 10.45 46.52
C GLU A 140 40.41 10.83 47.79
N THR A 141 40.20 12.13 48.01
CA THR A 141 39.44 12.68 49.15
C THR A 141 38.03 12.09 49.25
N GLU A 142 37.55 11.79 50.47
CA GLU A 142 36.23 11.19 50.72
C GLU A 142 35.08 11.92 50.00
N ALA A 143 35.19 13.25 49.87
CA ALA A 143 34.21 14.07 49.17
C ALA A 143 34.11 13.74 47.68
N ASN A 144 35.22 13.43 47.00
CA ASN A 144 35.19 13.08 45.58
C ASN A 144 34.55 11.70 45.38
N TYR A 145 34.88 10.74 46.24
CA TYR A 145 34.29 9.41 46.23
C TYR A 145 32.76 9.44 46.39
N GLN A 146 32.25 10.26 47.31
CA GLN A 146 30.80 10.43 47.50
C GLN A 146 30.13 11.06 46.27
N ASN A 147 30.78 12.00 45.58
CA ASN A 147 30.26 12.58 44.35
C ASN A 147 30.16 11.55 43.23
N LEU A 148 31.19 10.71 43.06
CA LEU A 148 31.21 9.62 42.08
C LEU A 148 30.06 8.62 42.33
N ILE A 149 29.85 8.23 43.59
CA ILE A 149 28.74 7.34 43.98
C ILE A 149 27.38 7.98 43.70
N ASN A 150 27.21 9.25 44.04
CA ASN A 150 25.97 9.98 43.80
C ASN A 150 25.65 10.06 42.31
N GLU A 151 26.65 10.30 41.48
CA GLU A 151 26.50 10.34 40.03
C GLU A 151 26.14 8.96 39.46
N VAL A 152 26.81 7.90 39.91
CA VAL A 152 26.47 6.51 39.55
C VAL A 152 25.02 6.18 39.95
N ASN A 153 24.61 6.56 41.16
CA ASN A 153 23.24 6.34 41.63
C ASN A 153 22.21 7.13 40.83
N SER A 154 22.55 8.35 40.39
CA SER A 154 21.67 9.17 39.53
C SER A 154 21.42 8.50 38.18
N ILE A 155 22.46 7.95 37.54
CA ILE A 155 22.34 7.26 36.25
C ILE A 155 21.58 5.94 36.42
N LYS A 156 21.88 5.17 37.47
CA LYS A 156 21.15 3.93 37.81
C LYS A 156 19.66 4.20 38.06
N ALA A 157 19.32 5.29 38.75
CA ALA A 157 17.93 5.67 38.99
C ALA A 157 17.21 6.10 37.71
N LYS A 158 17.89 6.83 36.80
CA LYS A 158 17.32 7.27 35.52
C LYS A 158 16.88 6.10 34.62
N TYR A 159 17.66 5.01 34.62
CA TYR A 159 17.42 3.84 33.78
C TYR A 159 16.97 2.58 34.55
N ASN A 160 16.66 2.70 35.85
CA ASN A 160 16.27 1.60 36.74
C ASN A 160 17.24 0.39 36.74
N ILE A 161 18.55 0.64 36.71
CA ILE A 161 19.59 -0.39 36.69
C ILE A 161 19.87 -0.88 38.12
N LYS A 162 19.72 -2.19 38.38
CA LYS A 162 19.98 -2.80 39.71
C LYS A 162 21.47 -2.98 40.01
N SER A 163 22.24 -3.46 39.04
CA SER A 163 23.68 -3.74 39.18
C SER A 163 24.45 -3.39 37.91
N TRP A 164 25.72 -3.01 38.07
CA TRP A 164 26.65 -2.80 36.96
C TRP A 164 27.88 -3.71 37.14
N PRO A 165 28.31 -4.45 36.10
CA PRO A 165 27.66 -4.61 34.79
C PRO A 165 26.31 -5.33 34.88
N SER A 166 25.37 -5.00 33.98
CA SER A 166 24.04 -5.63 33.94
C SER A 166 24.06 -6.86 33.03
N THR A 167 23.31 -7.91 33.43
CA THR A 167 23.01 -9.06 32.56
C THR A 167 21.73 -8.84 31.75
N ASP A 168 20.79 -8.04 32.29
CA ASP A 168 19.54 -7.70 31.63
C ASP A 168 19.78 -6.68 30.51
N PRO A 169 19.08 -6.78 29.36
CA PRO A 169 19.22 -5.83 28.26
C PRO A 169 18.72 -4.45 28.67
N ILE A 170 19.59 -3.45 28.60
CA ILE A 170 19.28 -2.05 28.93
C ILE A 170 18.81 -1.28 27.69
N ILE A 171 19.19 -1.75 26.50
CA ILE A 171 18.88 -1.11 25.20
C ILE A 171 17.95 -2.05 24.44
N ASP A 172 16.86 -1.50 23.92
CA ASP A 172 15.99 -2.19 22.97
C ASP A 172 16.68 -2.26 21.62
N LEU A 173 17.27 -3.41 21.32
CA LEU A 173 17.79 -3.74 19.99
C LEU A 173 16.69 -4.42 19.18
N GLU A 174 16.59 -4.11 17.89
CA GLU A 174 15.61 -4.74 16.97
C GLU A 174 15.75 -6.28 16.92
N LEU A 175 16.92 -6.81 17.29
CA LEU A 175 17.17 -8.25 17.43
C LEU A 175 16.31 -8.92 18.53
N ASN A 176 15.78 -8.15 19.47
CA ASN A 176 14.92 -8.62 20.56
C ASN A 176 13.43 -8.58 20.19
N GLU A 177 13.05 -7.92 19.09
CA GLU A 177 11.66 -7.90 18.65
C GLU A 177 11.25 -9.28 18.13
N PRO A 178 10.01 -9.75 18.44
CA PRO A 178 9.55 -10.99 17.87
C PRO A 178 9.48 -10.87 16.34
N VAL A 179 9.94 -11.92 15.65
CA VAL A 179 9.96 -11.97 14.17
C VAL A 179 8.57 -11.74 13.54
N TYR A 180 7.51 -12.00 14.30
CA TYR A 180 6.13 -11.80 13.88
C TYR A 180 5.42 -10.85 14.85
N THR A 181 4.74 -9.85 14.30
CA THR A 181 3.99 -8.87 15.09
C THR A 181 2.58 -9.36 15.39
N SER A 182 2.02 -10.16 14.48
CA SER A 182 0.67 -10.69 14.59
C SER A 182 0.61 -12.20 14.37
N GLU A 183 -0.42 -12.82 14.93
CA GLU A 183 -0.68 -14.25 14.76
C GLU A 183 -1.02 -14.58 13.28
N ILE A 184 -1.59 -13.64 12.52
CA ILE A 184 -1.84 -13.78 11.08
C ILE A 184 -0.51 -13.90 10.32
N GLU A 185 0.46 -13.03 10.60
CA GLU A 185 1.78 -13.07 9.96
C GLU A 185 2.49 -14.39 10.24
N LYS A 186 2.46 -14.83 11.50
CA LYS A 186 3.01 -16.12 11.92
C LYS A 186 2.36 -17.28 11.18
N ARG A 187 1.03 -17.27 11.04
CA ARG A 187 0.29 -18.28 10.26
C ARG A 187 0.67 -18.24 8.80
N VAL A 188 0.67 -17.05 8.17
CA VAL A 188 1.04 -16.82 6.75
C VAL A 188 2.40 -17.43 6.45
N TYR A 189 3.39 -17.17 7.31
CA TYR A 189 4.75 -17.69 7.15
C TYR A 189 4.78 -19.22 7.17
N HIS A 190 4.11 -19.84 8.15
CA HIS A 190 4.09 -21.30 8.31
C HIS A 190 3.01 -22.02 7.48
N MET A 191 2.24 -21.32 6.63
CA MET A 191 1.08 -21.90 5.94
C MET A 191 1.41 -23.11 5.08
N ASN A 192 2.54 -23.08 4.37
CA ASN A 192 2.90 -24.20 3.50
C ASN A 192 3.20 -25.46 4.34
N ASP A 193 3.93 -25.31 5.45
CA ASP A 193 4.24 -26.40 6.36
C ASP A 193 2.98 -26.97 7.02
N ILE A 194 2.05 -26.10 7.45
CA ILE A 194 0.76 -26.52 8.01
C ILE A 194 -0.03 -27.33 6.99
N LEU A 195 -0.16 -26.81 5.76
CA LEU A 195 -0.94 -27.46 4.71
C LEU A 195 -0.33 -28.79 4.28
N ASP A 196 1.00 -28.88 4.20
CA ASP A 196 1.65 -30.12 3.82
C ASP A 196 1.55 -31.19 4.92
N LYS A 197 1.68 -30.81 6.20
CA LYS A 197 1.42 -31.72 7.33
C LYS A 197 -0.03 -32.19 7.39
N VAL A 198 -1.01 -31.28 7.29
CA VAL A 198 -2.44 -31.63 7.33
C VAL A 198 -2.84 -32.51 6.13
N MET A 199 -2.18 -32.35 4.99
CA MET A 199 -2.50 -33.14 3.79
C MET A 199 -1.82 -34.50 3.73
N ASN A 200 -0.65 -34.67 4.35
CA ASN A 200 0.14 -35.90 4.27
C ASN A 200 -0.01 -36.78 5.52
N ASP A 201 -0.18 -36.20 6.71
CA ASP A 201 -0.18 -36.97 7.95
C ASP A 201 -1.56 -37.58 8.24
N SER A 202 -1.57 -38.88 8.56
CA SER A 202 -2.79 -39.60 8.93
C SER A 202 -3.45 -39.06 10.21
N LYS A 203 -2.68 -38.43 11.10
CA LYS A 203 -3.16 -37.90 12.39
C LYS A 203 -4.21 -36.80 12.21
N TYR A 204 -4.11 -36.01 11.15
CA TYR A 204 -4.98 -34.86 10.90
C TYR A 204 -6.13 -35.16 9.92
N SER A 205 -6.34 -36.44 9.59
CA SER A 205 -7.38 -36.88 8.67
C SER A 205 -8.79 -36.48 9.15
N GLU A 206 -9.08 -36.66 10.45
CA GLU A 206 -10.38 -36.32 11.03
C GLU A 206 -10.68 -34.81 10.96
N LEU A 207 -9.71 -33.97 11.31
CA LEU A 207 -9.83 -32.52 11.21
C LEU A 207 -10.02 -32.07 9.76
N LYS A 208 -9.25 -32.67 8.82
CA LYS A 208 -9.39 -32.41 7.39
C LYS A 208 -10.81 -32.75 6.91
N VAL A 209 -11.32 -33.93 7.25
CA VAL A 209 -12.67 -34.36 6.89
C VAL A 209 -13.70 -33.40 7.45
N LYS A 210 -13.60 -33.04 8.74
CA LYS A 210 -14.50 -32.10 9.41
C LYS A 210 -14.56 -30.73 8.70
N ILE A 211 -13.41 -30.15 8.38
CA ILE A 211 -13.33 -28.83 7.72
C ILE A 211 -13.87 -28.90 6.28
N LEU A 212 -13.54 -29.98 5.56
CA LEU A 212 -13.98 -30.15 4.17
C LEU A 212 -15.48 -30.47 4.08
N SER A 213 -16.02 -31.31 4.98
CA SER A 213 -17.43 -31.69 4.99
C SER A 213 -18.35 -30.52 5.32
N ASP A 214 -17.93 -29.64 6.24
CA ASP A 214 -18.69 -28.43 6.57
C ASP A 214 -18.87 -27.53 5.33
N LYS A 215 -17.83 -27.46 4.49
CA LYS A 215 -17.86 -26.67 3.24
C LYS A 215 -18.54 -27.39 2.07
N PHE A 216 -18.40 -28.71 1.99
CA PHE A 216 -18.86 -29.53 0.87
C PHE A 216 -19.83 -30.62 1.37
N GLN A 217 -21.04 -30.22 1.73
CA GLN A 217 -22.06 -31.11 2.29
C GLN A 217 -22.56 -32.18 1.29
N ASN A 218 -22.47 -31.91 -0.02
CA ASN A 218 -23.11 -32.73 -1.07
C ASN A 218 -22.13 -33.51 -1.97
N ARG A 219 -20.82 -33.47 -1.68
CA ARG A 219 -19.80 -34.17 -2.50
C ARG A 219 -18.86 -34.97 -1.64
N PRO A 220 -18.54 -36.23 -2.00
CA PRO A 220 -17.53 -37.00 -1.30
C PRO A 220 -16.15 -36.37 -1.49
N ILE A 221 -15.30 -36.48 -0.47
CA ILE A 221 -13.99 -35.81 -0.41
C ILE A 221 -13.03 -36.32 -1.49
N ASP A 222 -13.16 -37.58 -1.89
CA ASP A 222 -12.29 -38.24 -2.87
C ASP A 222 -12.48 -37.71 -4.30
N GLU A 223 -13.65 -37.15 -4.61
CA GLU A 223 -13.92 -36.50 -5.90
C GLU A 223 -13.31 -35.08 -5.97
N ILE A 224 -12.91 -34.53 -4.83
CA ILE A 224 -12.39 -33.16 -4.75
C ILE A 224 -10.90 -33.15 -5.04
N GLN A 225 -10.49 -32.38 -6.05
CA GLN A 225 -9.09 -32.20 -6.40
C GLN A 225 -8.24 -31.72 -5.20
N ARG A 226 -7.04 -32.27 -5.05
CA ARG A 226 -6.09 -31.96 -3.96
C ARG A 226 -5.80 -30.45 -3.79
N SER A 227 -5.75 -29.71 -4.90
CA SER A 227 -5.54 -28.24 -4.90
C SER A 227 -6.72 -27.49 -4.27
N VAL A 228 -7.94 -27.93 -4.54
CA VAL A 228 -9.16 -27.36 -3.96
C VAL A 228 -9.22 -27.64 -2.46
N GLN A 229 -8.87 -28.85 -2.03
CA GLN A 229 -8.74 -29.19 -0.62
C GLN A 229 -7.72 -28.27 0.08
N LYS A 230 -6.52 -28.09 -0.50
CA LYS A 230 -5.49 -27.16 0.02
C LYS A 230 -6.00 -25.72 0.11
N ASN A 231 -6.74 -25.23 -0.88
CA ASN A 231 -7.28 -23.86 -0.87
C ASN A 231 -8.34 -23.64 0.20
N VAL A 232 -9.19 -24.64 0.46
CA VAL A 232 -10.19 -24.57 1.53
C VAL A 232 -9.54 -24.58 2.90
N LEU A 233 -8.60 -25.49 3.12
CA LEU A 233 -7.80 -25.54 4.35
C LEU A 233 -7.01 -24.25 4.55
N ARG A 234 -6.43 -23.68 3.48
CA ARG A 234 -5.73 -22.40 3.53
C ARG A 234 -6.65 -21.29 4.02
N LYS A 235 -7.84 -21.16 3.45
CA LYS A 235 -8.82 -20.15 3.90
C LYS A 235 -9.22 -20.38 5.36
N TYR A 236 -9.39 -21.63 5.77
CA TYR A 236 -9.76 -21.96 7.15
C TYR A 236 -8.67 -21.52 8.16
N PHE A 237 -7.41 -21.91 7.95
CA PHE A 237 -6.33 -21.61 8.90
C PHE A 237 -5.91 -20.14 8.93
N MET A 238 -6.17 -19.38 7.86
CA MET A 238 -5.92 -17.94 7.81
C MET A 238 -6.84 -17.13 8.76
N HIS A 239 -7.96 -17.69 9.20
CA HIS A 239 -8.85 -17.00 10.14
C HIS A 239 -8.39 -17.20 11.59
N GLU A 240 -8.13 -16.10 12.31
CA GLU A 240 -7.61 -16.10 13.69
C GLU A 240 -8.44 -16.95 14.67
N LYS A 241 -9.78 -16.91 14.53
CA LYS A 241 -10.72 -17.66 15.39
C LYS A 241 -10.61 -19.17 15.27
N ASN A 242 -10.02 -19.66 14.18
CA ASN A 242 -9.88 -21.09 13.95
C ASN A 242 -8.60 -21.58 14.60
N GLU A 243 -8.70 -22.72 15.28
CA GLU A 243 -7.57 -23.38 15.91
C GLU A 243 -6.64 -23.99 14.86
N LEU A 244 -5.34 -23.90 15.15
CA LEU A 244 -4.31 -24.57 14.38
C LEU A 244 -4.16 -26.02 14.83
N PRO A 245 -3.83 -26.94 13.91
CA PRO A 245 -3.68 -28.36 14.22
C PRO A 245 -2.46 -28.67 15.11
N PHE A 246 -1.50 -27.75 15.18
CA PHE A 246 -0.34 -27.82 16.08
C PHE A 246 0.15 -26.41 16.40
N ALA A 247 0.86 -26.26 17.53
CA ALA A 247 1.48 -25.00 17.92
C ALA A 247 2.63 -24.66 16.97
N ILE A 248 2.62 -23.42 16.49
CA ILE A 248 3.62 -22.81 15.60
C ILE A 248 4.52 -21.92 16.44
#